data_AF-A0A3N5UBH0-F1
#
_entry.id   AF-A0A3N5UBH0-F1
#
_cell.length_a   1.000
_cell.length_b   1.000
_cell.length_c   1.000
_cell.angle_alpha   90.00
_cell.angle_beta   90.00
_cell.angle_gamma   90.00
#
_symmetry.space_group_name_H-M   'P 1'
#
loop_
_entity.id
_entity.type
_entity.pdbx_description
1 polymer ?
#
loop_
_entity_poly.entity_id
_entity_poly.type
_entity_poly.pdbx_seq_one_letter_code
_entity_poly.pdbx_strand_id
1 'polypeptide(L)'
;MDLGLVRFLAIYTLALTVVYSAVPYKTPWCVLSFLHGMILLAGVGAVTLLSWLRRPAMQLAVAVLLIVAVGHLGFETYRANFVYCADSRNPYVYAHPTSEIFLAIEKVREYADADGAGGSDELPIQVIVPGGDYWPLPWYLRDLHVGYYPDVPEPGELGPLILISDTLEGTLARRLYNEMPSEKRQMYLYLFDSPYYVWARPQVKLMGFIRKDLWEQHNYRQSSPSELLEGKHGK
;
A
#
# COMPACT_ATOMS: atom_id res chain seq x y z
N MET A 1 25.34 -19.13 35.20
CA MET A 1 24.04 -18.94 34.53
C MET A 1 22.99 -19.64 35.36
N ASP A 2 21.95 -18.93 35.81
CA ASP A 2 20.88 -19.54 36.60
C ASP A 2 19.96 -20.37 35.68
N LEU A 3 19.96 -21.69 35.89
CA LEU A 3 19.20 -22.64 35.09
C LEU A 3 17.68 -22.45 35.27
N GLY A 4 17.23 -22.00 36.45
CA GLY A 4 15.83 -21.71 36.73
C GLY A 4 15.31 -20.56 35.88
N LEU A 5 16.08 -19.47 35.82
CA LEU A 5 15.75 -18.31 34.99
C LEU A 5 15.70 -18.66 33.50
N VAL A 6 16.68 -19.39 32.97
CA VAL A 6 16.70 -19.78 31.55
C VAL A 6 15.52 -20.68 31.21
N ARG A 7 15.20 -21.65 32.08
CA ARG A 7 14.03 -22.52 31.90
C ARG A 7 12.72 -21.74 31.93
N PHE A 8 12.59 -20.78 32.85
CA PHE A 8 11.45 -19.88 32.88
C PHE A 8 11.31 -19.10 31.57
N LEU A 9 12.39 -18.46 31.10
CA LEU A 9 12.40 -17.70 29.84
C LEU A 9 12.01 -18.57 28.63
N ALA A 10 12.49 -19.80 28.58
CA ALA A 10 12.16 -20.74 27.51
C ALA A 10 10.67 -21.11 27.52
N ILE A 11 10.12 -21.47 28.68
CA ILE A 11 8.70 -21.82 28.84
C ILE A 11 7.82 -20.61 28.55
N TYR A 12 8.17 -19.44 29.10
CA TYR A 12 7.49 -18.17 28.86
C TYR A 12 7.42 -17.84 27.37
N THR A 13 8.56 -17.91 26.68
CA THR A 13 8.64 -17.60 25.25
C THR A 13 7.79 -18.56 24.43
N LEU A 14 7.91 -19.87 24.70
CA LEU A 14 7.15 -20.89 23.98
C LEU A 14 5.64 -20.74 24.21
N ALA A 15 5.22 -20.56 25.47
CA ALA A 15 3.82 -20.38 25.81
C ALA A 15 3.22 -19.17 25.10
N LEU A 16 3.90 -18.02 25.12
CA LEU A 16 3.44 -16.84 24.41
C LEU A 16 3.41 -17.02 22.89
N THR A 17 4.41 -17.68 22.30
CA THR A 17 4.39 -17.97 20.86
C THR A 17 3.17 -18.81 20.49
N VAL A 18 2.86 -19.86 21.26
CA VAL A 18 1.68 -20.71 21.03
C VAL A 18 0.39 -19.93 21.19
N VAL A 19 0.22 -19.20 22.31
CA VAL A 19 -0.99 -18.43 22.60
C VAL A 19 -1.24 -17.39 21.51
N TYR A 20 -0.25 -16.55 21.19
CA TYR A 20 -0.42 -15.50 20.18
C TYR A 20 -0.54 -16.02 18.75
N SER A 21 0.00 -17.20 18.46
CA SER A 21 -0.16 -17.84 17.15
C SER A 21 -1.55 -18.46 16.98
N ALA A 22 -2.21 -18.85 18.07
CA ALA A 22 -3.57 -19.41 18.07
C ALA A 22 -4.67 -18.35 17.94
N VAL A 23 -4.40 -17.08 18.26
CA VAL A 23 -5.37 -15.98 18.12
C VAL A 23 -5.61 -15.68 16.62
N PRO A 24 -6.86 -15.75 16.11
CA PRO A 24 -7.15 -15.47 14.70
C PRO A 24 -6.90 -14.01 14.32
N TYR A 25 -7.20 -13.09 15.23
CA TYR A 25 -6.97 -11.67 15.06
C TYR A 25 -5.50 -11.33 15.34
N LYS A 26 -4.72 -11.20 14.27
CA LYS A 26 -3.28 -10.93 14.35
C LYS A 26 -3.00 -9.46 14.11
N THR A 27 -2.34 -8.84 15.08
CA THR A 27 -1.81 -7.49 14.98
C THR A 27 -0.29 -7.52 15.21
N PRO A 28 0.46 -6.53 14.70
CA PRO A 28 1.92 -6.54 14.82
C PRO A 28 2.40 -6.63 16.29
N TRP A 29 1.66 -6.04 17.23
CA TRP A 29 2.02 -6.07 18.65
C TRP A 29 1.90 -7.45 19.30
N CYS A 30 1.15 -8.40 18.70
CA CYS A 30 1.14 -9.78 19.17
C CYS A 30 2.52 -10.45 19.10
N VAL A 31 3.38 -10.02 18.14
CA VAL A 31 4.72 -10.58 17.99
C VAL A 31 5.69 -10.05 19.06
N LEU A 32 5.51 -8.81 19.51
CA LEU A 32 6.40 -8.15 20.47
C LEU A 32 6.54 -8.95 21.78
N SER A 33 5.44 -9.57 22.22
CA SER A 33 5.39 -10.30 23.49
C SER A 33 6.27 -11.54 23.54
N PHE A 34 6.36 -12.34 22.48
CA PHE A 34 7.28 -13.48 22.47
C PHE A 34 8.64 -13.13 21.87
N LEU A 35 8.72 -12.09 21.02
CA LEU A 35 9.98 -11.63 20.44
C LEU A 35 10.99 -11.19 21.52
N HIS A 36 10.54 -10.46 22.56
CA HIS A 36 11.45 -10.05 23.63
C HIS A 36 12.04 -11.26 24.39
N GLY A 37 11.25 -12.34 24.55
CA GLY A 37 11.71 -13.58 25.16
C GLY A 37 12.76 -14.27 24.30
N MET A 38 12.53 -14.33 22.98
CA MET A 38 13.50 -14.83 22.00
C MET A 38 14.81 -14.03 22.01
N ILE A 39 14.76 -12.69 22.15
CA ILE A 39 15.97 -11.85 22.24
C ILE A 39 16.81 -12.19 23.47
N LEU A 40 16.17 -12.36 24.64
CA LEU A 40 16.88 -12.75 25.86
C LEU A 40 17.51 -14.16 25.74
N LEU A 41 16.76 -15.11 25.17
CA LEU A 41 17.27 -16.46 24.91
C LEU A 41 18.39 -16.47 23.87
N ALA A 42 18.35 -15.60 22.86
CA ALA A 42 19.44 -15.45 21.89
C ALA A 42 20.73 -14.95 22.57
N GLY A 43 20.63 -14.01 23.51
CA GLY A 43 21.76 -13.57 24.33
C GLY A 43 22.35 -14.70 25.17
N VAL A 44 21.51 -15.48 25.83
CA VAL A 44 21.92 -16.68 26.57
C VAL A 44 22.62 -17.69 25.65
N GLY A 45 22.04 -17.94 24.47
CA GLY A 45 22.60 -18.84 23.46
C GLY A 45 23.96 -18.38 22.96
N ALA A 46 24.14 -17.08 22.69
CA ALA A 46 25.40 -16.50 22.26
C ALA A 46 26.52 -16.70 23.30
N VAL A 47 26.24 -16.41 24.57
CA VAL A 47 27.21 -16.62 25.67
C VAL A 47 27.54 -18.10 25.82
N THR A 48 26.52 -18.96 25.79
CA THR A 48 26.70 -20.41 25.90
C THR A 48 27.58 -20.94 24.78
N LEU A 49 27.33 -20.53 23.54
CA LEU A 49 28.09 -20.92 22.35
C LEU A 49 29.57 -20.50 22.45
N LEU A 50 29.84 -19.25 22.87
CA LEU A 50 31.20 -18.74 23.05
C LEU A 50 31.94 -19.47 24.19
N SER A 51 31.24 -19.77 25.29
CA SER A 51 31.82 -20.47 26.45
C SER A 51 32.12 -21.95 26.17
N TRP A 52 31.37 -22.57 25.26
CA TRP A 52 31.55 -23.98 24.90
C TRP A 52 32.79 -24.20 24.02
N LEU A 53 33.18 -23.19 23.24
CA LEU A 53 34.36 -23.22 22.40
C LEU A 53 35.63 -23.07 23.24
N ARG A 54 36.53 -24.05 23.17
CA ARG A 54 37.78 -24.06 23.98
C ARG A 54 38.96 -23.37 23.30
N ARG A 55 38.87 -23.10 21.98
CA ARG A 55 39.95 -22.51 21.19
C ARG A 55 39.68 -21.02 20.95
N PRO A 56 40.62 -20.11 21.27
CA PRO A 56 40.40 -18.67 21.15
C PRO A 56 40.13 -18.24 19.70
N ALA A 57 40.78 -18.88 18.72
CA ALA A 57 40.51 -18.62 17.30
C ALA A 57 39.05 -18.94 16.91
N MET A 58 38.47 -20.02 17.44
CA MET A 58 37.07 -20.37 17.17
C MET A 58 36.10 -19.43 17.88
N GLN A 59 36.42 -19.03 19.13
CA GLN A 59 35.65 -18.02 19.84
C GLN A 59 35.62 -16.70 19.07
N LEU A 60 36.77 -16.24 18.57
CA LEU A 60 36.87 -15.04 17.74
C LEU A 60 36.02 -15.18 16.46
N ALA A 61 36.13 -16.31 15.76
CA ALA A 61 35.35 -16.55 14.54
C ALA A 61 33.84 -16.48 14.80
N VAL A 62 33.36 -17.10 15.88
CA VAL A 62 31.94 -17.06 16.27
C VAL A 62 31.52 -15.68 16.74
N ALA A 63 32.35 -14.96 17.50
CA ALA A 63 32.06 -13.59 17.92
C ALA A 63 31.91 -12.65 16.72
N VAL A 64 32.82 -12.75 15.74
CA VAL A 64 32.73 -12.00 14.49
C VAL A 64 31.44 -12.37 13.73
N LEU A 65 31.11 -13.65 13.62
CA LEU A 65 29.87 -14.10 12.98
C LEU A 65 28.63 -13.51 13.66
N LEU A 66 28.58 -13.50 15.00
CA LEU A 66 27.49 -12.91 15.76
C LEU A 66 27.39 -11.39 15.54
N ILE A 67 28.51 -10.68 15.51
CA ILE A 67 28.55 -9.23 15.21
C ILE A 67 28.01 -8.97 13.80
N VAL A 68 28.44 -9.75 12.81
CA VAL A 68 27.95 -9.64 11.43
C VAL A 68 26.45 -9.92 11.37
N ALA A 69 25.95 -10.94 12.07
CA ALA A 69 24.53 -11.26 12.12
C ALA A 69 23.71 -10.13 12.76
N VAL A 70 24.17 -9.55 13.88
CA VAL A 70 23.52 -8.40 14.52
C VAL A 70 23.56 -7.16 13.61
N GLY A 71 24.68 -6.91 12.95
CA GLY A 71 24.81 -5.83 11.97
C GLY A 71 23.84 -5.99 10.79
N HIS A 72 23.70 -7.22 10.28
CA HIS A 72 22.74 -7.54 9.22
C HIS A 72 21.29 -7.32 9.67
N LEU A 73 20.92 -7.75 10.90
CA LEU A 73 19.60 -7.47 11.46
C LEU A 73 19.34 -5.96 11.64
N GLY A 74 20.36 -5.20 12.05
CA GLY A 74 20.27 -3.74 12.13
C GLY A 74 20.07 -3.08 10.76
N PHE A 75 20.76 -3.58 9.73
CA PHE A 75 20.58 -3.13 8.35
C PHE A 75 19.18 -3.41 7.82
N GLU A 76 18.67 -4.64 8.02
CA GLU A 76 17.30 -5.00 7.64
C GLU A 76 16.27 -4.15 8.39
N THR A 77 16.49 -3.90 9.69
CA THR A 77 15.65 -3.00 10.49
C THR A 77 15.63 -1.59 9.92
N TYR A 78 16.79 -1.05 9.55
CA TYR A 78 16.88 0.28 8.95
C TYR A 78 16.12 0.34 7.62
N ARG A 79 16.31 -0.66 6.75
CA ARG A 79 15.61 -0.72 5.46
C ARG A 79 14.11 -0.81 5.65
N ALA A 80 13.62 -1.67 6.53
CA ALA A 80 12.19 -1.86 6.77
C ALA A 80 11.52 -0.60 7.37
N ASN A 81 12.21 0.14 8.23
CA ASN A 81 11.62 1.28 8.95
C ASN A 81 11.83 2.64 8.28
N PHE A 82 12.88 2.81 7.47
CA PHE A 82 13.24 4.13 6.91
C PHE A 82 13.28 4.16 5.39
N VAL A 83 13.67 3.07 4.73
CA VAL A 83 13.78 3.03 3.26
C VAL A 83 12.47 2.54 2.62
N TYR A 84 11.89 1.47 3.17
CA TYR A 84 10.67 0.82 2.67
C TYR A 84 9.53 0.91 3.69
N CYS A 85 9.46 2.02 4.42
CA CYS A 85 8.54 2.22 5.54
C CYS A 85 7.06 2.14 5.13
N ALA A 86 6.74 2.48 3.88
CA ALA A 86 5.40 2.45 3.31
C ALA A 86 5.34 1.59 2.03
N ASP A 87 6.31 0.71 1.81
CA ASP A 87 6.32 -0.19 0.65
C ASP A 87 5.27 -1.31 0.83
N SER A 88 4.53 -1.64 -0.23
CA SER A 88 3.49 -2.67 -0.21
C SER A 88 4.02 -4.07 0.13
N ARG A 89 5.32 -4.31 -0.08
CA ARG A 89 5.99 -5.58 0.22
C ARG A 89 6.43 -5.70 1.68
N ASN A 90 6.36 -4.62 2.46
CA ASN A 90 6.78 -4.63 3.85
C ASN A 90 5.70 -5.31 4.72
N PRO A 91 5.97 -6.52 5.27
CA PRO A 91 4.96 -7.30 5.98
C PRO A 91 4.59 -6.72 7.36
N TYR A 92 5.33 -5.71 7.83
CA TYR A 92 5.11 -5.08 9.12
C TYR A 92 4.25 -3.80 9.03
N VAL A 93 3.91 -3.37 7.81
CA VAL A 93 2.98 -2.26 7.59
C VAL A 93 1.57 -2.72 7.94
N TYR A 94 1.00 -2.11 8.99
CA TYR A 94 -0.30 -2.52 9.52
C TYR A 94 -1.46 -1.69 8.97
N ALA A 95 -1.34 -0.36 9.03
CA ALA A 95 -2.52 0.50 8.88
C ALA A 95 -2.26 1.82 8.15
N HIS A 96 -1.05 2.12 7.68
CA HIS A 96 -0.84 3.30 6.84
C HIS A 96 -0.90 2.94 5.35
N PRO A 97 -1.34 3.88 4.49
CA PRO A 97 -1.30 3.70 3.04
C PRO A 97 0.14 3.65 2.53
N THR A 98 0.33 3.08 1.34
CA THR A 98 1.61 3.18 0.64
C THR A 98 1.85 4.60 0.10
N SER A 99 3.08 4.90 -0.31
CA SER A 99 3.38 6.15 -1.01
C SER A 99 2.70 6.26 -2.38
N GLU A 100 2.26 5.16 -2.99
CA GLU A 100 1.59 5.17 -4.29
C GLU A 100 0.20 5.85 -4.23
N ILE A 101 -0.35 6.05 -3.04
CA ILE A 101 -1.60 6.80 -2.87
C ILE A 101 -1.47 8.24 -3.39
N PHE A 102 -0.27 8.82 -3.33
CA PHE A 102 -0.02 10.17 -3.85
C PHE A 102 -0.13 10.23 -5.36
N LEU A 103 0.24 9.16 -6.07
CA LEU A 103 0.02 9.06 -7.51
C LEU A 103 -1.48 9.05 -7.84
N ALA A 104 -2.30 8.34 -7.04
CA ALA A 104 -3.75 8.39 -7.20
C ALA A 104 -4.30 9.81 -7.00
N ILE A 105 -3.84 10.52 -5.97
CA ILE A 105 -4.26 11.90 -5.69
C ILE A 105 -3.84 12.83 -6.83
N GLU A 106 -2.60 12.73 -7.30
CA GLU A 106 -2.06 13.51 -8.41
C GLU A 106 -2.88 13.30 -9.68
N LYS A 107 -3.15 12.05 -10.07
CA LYS A 107 -3.95 11.72 -11.24
C LYS A 107 -5.39 12.21 -11.12
N VAL A 108 -6.03 12.10 -9.96
CA VAL A 108 -7.36 12.67 -9.76
C VAL A 108 -7.35 14.18 -9.99
N ARG A 109 -6.37 14.88 -9.41
CA ARG A 109 -6.26 16.34 -9.52
C ARG A 109 -5.96 16.81 -10.95
N GLU A 110 -5.09 16.10 -11.65
CA GLU A 110 -4.74 16.37 -13.06
C GLU A 110 -5.99 16.49 -13.93
N TYR A 111 -6.95 15.56 -13.78
CA TYR A 111 -8.20 15.58 -14.55
C TYR A 111 -9.30 16.46 -13.94
N ALA A 112 -9.28 16.68 -12.62
CA ALA A 112 -10.21 17.60 -11.97
C ALA A 112 -9.97 19.06 -12.39
N ASP A 113 -8.70 19.51 -12.36
CA ASP A 113 -8.32 20.89 -12.68
C ASP A 113 -8.38 21.18 -14.18
N ALA A 114 -7.99 20.21 -15.02
CA ALA A 114 -7.96 20.41 -16.46
C ALA A 114 -9.38 20.47 -17.05
N ASP A 115 -10.24 19.52 -16.73
CA ASP A 115 -11.46 19.28 -17.51
C ASP A 115 -12.75 19.39 -16.70
N GLY A 116 -12.65 19.83 -15.44
CA GLY A 116 -13.81 20.05 -14.57
C GLY A 116 -14.44 18.74 -14.08
N ALA A 117 -13.70 17.63 -14.08
CA ALA A 117 -14.14 16.39 -13.44
C ALA A 117 -14.35 16.66 -11.94
N GLY A 118 -15.59 16.53 -11.45
CA GLY A 118 -15.94 16.92 -10.07
C GLY A 118 -16.13 18.44 -9.87
N GLY A 119 -16.23 19.23 -10.94
CA GLY A 119 -16.57 20.66 -10.92
C GLY A 119 -18.05 20.95 -11.24
N SER A 120 -18.81 19.97 -11.72
CA SER A 120 -20.27 20.08 -11.90
C SER A 120 -21.01 19.22 -10.88
N ASP A 121 -22.14 19.73 -10.37
CA ASP A 121 -22.99 19.06 -9.36
C ASP A 121 -23.65 17.77 -9.86
N GLU A 122 -23.57 17.46 -11.15
CA GLU A 122 -24.32 16.35 -11.75
C GLU A 122 -23.64 14.99 -11.58
N LEU A 123 -22.31 14.89 -11.55
CA LEU A 123 -21.58 13.62 -11.39
C LEU A 123 -20.23 13.80 -10.67
N PRO A 124 -20.11 13.43 -9.37
CA PRO A 124 -18.85 13.53 -8.63
C PRO A 124 -17.78 12.58 -9.16
N ILE A 125 -16.53 12.85 -8.78
CA ILE A 125 -15.47 11.83 -8.74
C ILE A 125 -15.92 10.73 -7.77
N GLN A 126 -15.76 9.47 -8.15
CA GLN A 126 -16.24 8.35 -7.33
C GLN A 126 -15.09 7.56 -6.73
N VAL A 127 -15.15 7.31 -5.44
CA VAL A 127 -14.26 6.39 -4.72
C VAL A 127 -15.10 5.22 -4.24
N ILE A 128 -14.92 4.05 -4.84
CA ILE A 128 -15.75 2.87 -4.66
C ILE A 128 -14.90 1.78 -3.98
N VAL A 129 -14.95 1.72 -2.65
CA VAL A 129 -14.14 0.78 -1.85
C VAL A 129 -15.00 0.17 -0.74
N PRO A 130 -15.10 -1.17 -0.68
CA PRO A 130 -15.92 -1.84 0.32
C PRO A 130 -15.36 -1.62 1.73
N GLY A 131 -16.25 -1.62 2.72
CA GLY A 131 -15.86 -1.52 4.14
C GLY A 131 -15.24 -0.18 4.57
N GLY A 132 -15.24 0.84 3.70
CA GLY A 132 -14.72 2.17 4.03
C GLY A 132 -13.19 2.28 4.04
N ASP A 133 -12.48 1.32 3.44
CA ASP A 133 -11.01 1.28 3.41
C ASP A 133 -10.38 2.23 2.36
N TYR A 134 -10.92 3.44 2.24
CA TYR A 134 -10.47 4.46 1.28
C TYR A 134 -9.68 5.61 1.91
N TRP A 135 -9.45 5.59 3.22
CA TRP A 135 -8.54 6.56 3.86
C TRP A 135 -7.12 6.37 3.34
N PRO A 136 -6.43 7.45 2.92
CA PRO A 136 -6.62 8.85 3.31
C PRO A 136 -7.32 9.75 2.27
N LEU A 137 -7.92 9.19 1.21
CA LEU A 137 -8.48 9.97 0.10
C LEU A 137 -9.46 11.08 0.53
N PRO A 138 -10.37 10.90 1.51
CA PRO A 138 -11.24 11.97 2.00
C PRO A 138 -10.50 13.21 2.48
N TRP A 139 -9.31 13.04 3.07
CA TRP A 139 -8.53 14.19 3.52
C TRP A 139 -7.88 14.93 2.35
N TYR A 140 -7.27 14.18 1.43
CA TYR A 140 -6.50 14.74 0.33
C TYR A 140 -7.35 15.29 -0.81
N LEU A 141 -8.61 14.87 -0.93
CA LEU A 141 -9.53 15.30 -1.98
C LEU A 141 -10.70 16.13 -1.43
N ARG A 142 -10.60 16.63 -0.18
CA ARG A 142 -11.67 17.35 0.53
C ARG A 142 -12.16 18.63 -0.14
N ASP A 143 -11.34 19.19 -1.03
CA ASP A 143 -11.60 20.38 -1.82
C ASP A 143 -12.29 20.08 -3.16
N LEU A 144 -12.44 18.80 -3.51
CA LEU A 144 -13.10 18.34 -4.74
C LEU A 144 -14.48 17.73 -4.42
N HIS A 145 -15.38 17.70 -5.42
CA HIS A 145 -16.65 17.00 -5.29
C HIS A 145 -16.46 15.49 -5.49
N VAL A 146 -16.28 14.76 -4.37
CA VAL A 146 -16.03 13.32 -4.35
C VAL A 146 -17.13 12.57 -3.59
N GLY A 147 -17.69 11.53 -4.22
CA GLY A 147 -18.58 10.57 -3.58
C GLY A 147 -17.84 9.32 -3.14
N TYR A 148 -18.16 8.81 -1.95
CA TYR A 148 -17.56 7.61 -1.37
C TYR A 148 -18.61 6.51 -1.25
N TYR A 149 -18.39 5.38 -1.91
CA TYR A 149 -19.38 4.32 -2.07
C TYR A 149 -18.83 2.97 -1.60
N PRO A 150 -19.64 2.15 -0.89
CA PRO A 150 -19.25 0.81 -0.49
C PRO A 150 -19.38 -0.23 -1.62
N ASP A 151 -20.17 0.07 -2.65
CA ASP A 151 -20.43 -0.78 -3.81
C ASP A 151 -20.62 0.07 -5.07
N VAL A 152 -20.57 -0.55 -6.24
CA VAL A 152 -20.71 0.13 -7.53
C VAL A 152 -22.14 0.67 -7.69
N PRO A 153 -22.31 1.99 -7.88
CA PRO A 153 -23.60 2.62 -8.12
C PRO A 153 -24.34 2.04 -9.33
N GLU A 154 -25.62 2.38 -9.46
CA GLU A 154 -26.39 2.00 -10.64
C GLU A 154 -25.78 2.60 -11.91
N PRO A 155 -25.94 1.97 -13.10
CA PRO A 155 -25.27 2.42 -14.32
C PRO A 155 -25.47 3.90 -14.65
N GLY A 156 -26.65 4.46 -14.36
CA GLY A 156 -26.96 5.88 -14.60
C GLY A 156 -26.29 6.87 -13.65
N GLU A 157 -25.64 6.39 -12.60
CA GLU A 157 -25.01 7.20 -11.54
C GLU A 157 -23.49 7.15 -11.61
N LEU A 158 -22.90 6.49 -12.62
CA LEU A 158 -21.45 6.36 -12.73
C LEU A 158 -20.81 7.68 -13.18
N GLY A 159 -19.87 8.14 -12.37
CA GLY A 159 -19.12 9.38 -12.60
C GLY A 159 -18.08 9.23 -13.69
N PRO A 160 -17.52 10.36 -14.18
CA PRO A 160 -16.56 10.33 -15.27
C PRO A 160 -15.14 9.93 -14.83
N LEU A 161 -14.85 9.97 -13.51
CA LEU A 161 -13.60 9.50 -12.91
C LEU A 161 -13.92 8.63 -11.70
N ILE A 162 -13.38 7.42 -11.69
CA ILE A 162 -13.67 6.38 -10.70
C ILE A 162 -12.36 5.82 -10.16
N LEU A 163 -12.17 5.87 -8.85
CA LEU A 163 -11.20 5.06 -8.11
C LEU A 163 -11.95 3.89 -7.47
N ILE A 164 -11.49 2.65 -7.65
CA ILE A 164 -12.23 1.46 -7.24
C ILE A 164 -11.31 0.35 -6.72
N SER A 165 -11.77 -0.42 -5.73
CA SER A 165 -11.08 -1.65 -5.32
C SER A 165 -11.09 -2.69 -6.44
N ASP A 166 -9.99 -3.42 -6.61
CA ASP A 166 -9.89 -4.55 -7.55
C ASP A 166 -10.99 -5.61 -7.36
N THR A 167 -11.46 -5.81 -6.13
CA THR A 167 -12.57 -6.74 -5.82
C THR A 167 -13.89 -6.38 -6.51
N LEU A 168 -14.08 -5.12 -6.92
CA LEU A 168 -15.30 -4.64 -7.55
C LEU A 168 -15.15 -4.38 -9.06
N GLU A 169 -13.97 -4.63 -9.66
CA GLU A 169 -13.72 -4.40 -11.09
C GLU A 169 -14.72 -5.15 -11.98
N GLY A 170 -14.98 -6.43 -11.68
CA GLY A 170 -15.94 -7.24 -12.43
C GLY A 170 -17.38 -6.70 -12.36
N THR A 171 -17.77 -6.16 -11.20
CA THR A 171 -19.08 -5.51 -11.01
C THR A 171 -19.16 -4.22 -11.84
N LEU A 172 -18.11 -3.40 -11.82
CA LEU A 172 -18.03 -2.19 -12.63
C LEU A 172 -18.11 -2.50 -14.13
N ALA A 173 -17.39 -3.51 -14.60
CA ALA A 173 -17.43 -3.93 -16.00
C ALA A 173 -18.85 -4.39 -16.40
N ARG A 174 -19.53 -5.17 -15.55
CA ARG A 174 -20.92 -5.58 -15.80
C ARG A 174 -21.87 -4.39 -15.89
N ARG A 175 -21.75 -3.42 -14.97
CA ARG A 175 -22.55 -2.19 -14.93
C ARG A 175 -22.36 -1.36 -16.20
N LEU A 176 -21.10 -1.17 -16.62
CA LEU A 176 -20.75 -0.36 -17.80
C LEU A 176 -21.13 -1.01 -19.14
N TYR A 177 -20.91 -2.32 -19.29
CA TYR A 177 -21.00 -2.97 -20.61
C TYR A 177 -22.23 -3.84 -20.82
N ASN A 178 -22.81 -4.40 -19.75
CA ASN A 178 -23.94 -5.32 -19.86
C ASN A 178 -25.26 -4.64 -19.48
N GLU A 179 -25.27 -3.87 -18.39
CA GLU A 179 -26.49 -3.28 -17.83
C GLU A 179 -26.81 -1.90 -18.42
N MET A 180 -25.79 -1.15 -18.85
CA MET A 180 -25.99 0.16 -19.45
C MET A 180 -26.62 0.06 -20.86
N PRO A 181 -27.73 0.79 -21.12
CA PRO A 181 -28.32 0.87 -22.45
C PRO A 181 -27.30 1.35 -23.49
N SER A 182 -27.27 0.73 -24.67
CA SER A 182 -26.25 0.97 -25.71
C SER A 182 -26.07 2.45 -26.07
N GLU A 183 -27.15 3.23 -26.07
CA GLU A 183 -27.14 4.68 -26.39
C GLU A 183 -26.44 5.52 -25.33
N LYS A 184 -26.34 5.04 -24.09
CA LYS A 184 -25.71 5.73 -22.95
C LYS A 184 -24.33 5.17 -22.62
N ARG A 185 -23.86 4.12 -23.31
CA ARG A 185 -22.57 3.50 -23.03
C ARG A 185 -21.43 4.47 -23.27
N GLN A 186 -20.63 4.66 -22.23
CA GLN A 186 -19.41 5.44 -22.26
C GLN A 186 -18.20 4.53 -22.21
N MET A 187 -17.14 4.89 -22.93
CA MET A 187 -15.88 4.16 -22.86
C MET A 187 -15.06 4.69 -21.69
N TYR A 188 -14.53 3.78 -20.87
CA TYR A 188 -13.59 4.10 -19.80
C TYR A 188 -12.21 3.55 -20.14
N LEU A 189 -11.18 4.30 -19.76
CA LEU A 189 -9.78 3.98 -19.89
C LEU A 189 -9.17 3.86 -18.50
N TYR A 190 -8.08 3.09 -18.35
CA TYR A 190 -7.34 3.07 -17.10
C TYR A 190 -6.71 4.43 -16.83
N LEU A 191 -6.85 4.91 -15.59
CA LEU A 191 -6.27 6.16 -15.11
C LEU A 191 -4.76 6.03 -14.87
N PHE A 192 -4.31 4.84 -14.47
CA PHE A 192 -2.92 4.54 -14.19
C PHE A 192 -2.28 3.79 -15.34
N ASP A 193 -0.99 4.02 -15.56
CA ASP A 193 -0.19 3.20 -16.47
C ASP A 193 -0.01 1.78 -15.94
N SER A 194 0.45 0.87 -16.79
CA SER A 194 0.77 -0.52 -16.41
C SER A 194 1.56 -0.55 -15.09
N PRO A 195 1.06 -1.25 -14.05
CA PRO A 195 0.13 -2.38 -14.10
C PRO A 195 -1.38 -2.02 -13.95
N TYR A 196 -1.78 -0.77 -14.18
CA TYR A 196 -3.15 -0.26 -14.15
C TYR A 196 -3.79 -0.15 -12.77
N TYR A 197 -3.00 -0.24 -11.72
CA TYR A 197 -3.41 -0.05 -10.32
C TYR A 197 -2.28 0.54 -9.51
N VAL A 198 -2.64 1.10 -8.36
CA VAL A 198 -1.71 1.44 -7.28
C VAL A 198 -1.98 0.57 -6.06
N TRP A 199 -0.96 0.31 -5.26
CA TRP A 199 -1.15 -0.29 -3.95
C TRP A 199 -1.65 0.77 -2.97
N ALA A 200 -2.94 0.76 -2.62
CA ALA A 200 -3.42 1.63 -1.56
C ALA A 200 -2.79 1.22 -0.22
N ARG A 201 -2.69 -0.09 0.02
CA ARG A 201 -2.06 -0.73 1.20
C ARG A 201 -1.41 -2.05 0.75
N PRO A 202 -0.59 -2.70 1.60
CA PRO A 202 -0.21 -4.09 1.36
C PRO A 202 -1.44 -4.94 1.05
N GLN A 203 -1.42 -5.62 -0.11
CA GLN A 203 -2.49 -6.50 -0.59
C GLN A 203 -3.83 -5.81 -0.94
N VAL A 204 -3.93 -4.48 -0.88
CA VAL A 204 -5.13 -3.73 -1.29
C VAL A 204 -4.79 -2.92 -2.54
N LYS A 205 -5.36 -3.33 -3.67
CA LYS A 205 -5.18 -2.64 -4.94
C LYS A 205 -6.30 -1.63 -5.15
N LEU A 206 -5.90 -0.45 -5.60
CA LEU A 206 -6.80 0.60 -6.03
C LEU A 206 -6.59 0.83 -7.53
N MET A 207 -7.65 0.61 -8.28
CA MET A 207 -7.70 0.83 -9.72
C MET A 207 -8.32 2.19 -9.99
N GLY A 208 -7.99 2.77 -11.14
CA GLY A 208 -8.54 4.04 -11.56
C GLY A 208 -9.06 3.95 -12.99
N PHE A 209 -10.21 4.55 -13.23
CA PHE A 209 -10.85 4.61 -14.53
C PHE A 209 -11.28 6.04 -14.83
N ILE A 210 -11.12 6.45 -16.09
CA ILE A 210 -11.57 7.74 -16.57
C ILE A 210 -12.33 7.59 -17.88
N ARG A 211 -13.39 8.37 -18.04
CA ARG A 211 -14.17 8.42 -19.26
C ARG A 211 -13.33 8.95 -20.42
N LYS A 212 -13.46 8.31 -21.57
CA LYS A 212 -12.61 8.54 -22.74
C LYS A 212 -12.69 9.98 -23.26
N ASP A 213 -13.86 10.60 -23.23
CA ASP A 213 -14.05 11.99 -23.64
C ASP A 213 -13.22 12.98 -22.81
N LEU A 214 -13.17 12.80 -21.48
CA LEU A 214 -12.31 13.59 -20.60
C LEU A 214 -10.83 13.33 -20.89
N TRP A 215 -10.46 12.07 -21.09
CA TRP A 215 -9.08 11.71 -21.43
C TRP A 215 -8.62 12.35 -22.75
N GLU A 216 -9.47 12.34 -23.78
CA GLU A 216 -9.19 12.97 -25.07
C GLU A 216 -9.07 14.49 -24.95
N GLN A 217 -9.97 15.11 -24.18
CA GLN A 217 -9.95 16.56 -23.93
C GLN A 217 -8.65 16.99 -23.24
N HIS A 218 -8.23 16.23 -22.22
CA HIS A 218 -6.99 16.46 -21.51
C HIS A 218 -5.77 16.42 -22.43
N ASN A 219 -5.64 15.34 -23.23
CA ASN A 219 -4.53 15.15 -24.14
C ASN A 219 -4.49 16.20 -25.27
N TYR A 220 -5.66 16.62 -25.75
CA TYR A 220 -5.75 17.67 -26.76
C TYR A 220 -5.20 19.02 -26.23
N ARG A 221 -5.51 19.38 -24.98
CA ARG A 221 -4.98 20.60 -24.35
C ARG A 221 -3.49 20.55 -24.09
N GLN A 222 -2.97 19.41 -23.62
CA GLN A 222 -1.52 19.24 -23.47
C GLN A 222 -0.78 19.41 -24.81
N SER A 223 -1.43 19.04 -25.92
CA SER A 223 -0.85 19.13 -27.27
C SER A 223 -0.99 20.52 -27.93
N SER A 224 -1.78 21.45 -27.39
CA SER A 224 -2.10 22.75 -28.01
C SER A 224 -2.06 23.86 -26.95
N PRO A 225 -0.93 24.57 -26.65
CA PRO A 225 -0.49 25.73 -27.45
C PRO A 225 0.99 26.21 -27.31
N SER A 226 1.94 25.42 -26.80
CA SER A 226 3.36 25.87 -26.63
C SER A 226 4.33 25.33 -27.69
N GLU A 227 4.17 24.07 -28.16
CA GLU A 227 5.09 23.47 -29.16
C GLU A 227 4.92 24.08 -30.57
N LEU A 228 3.72 24.54 -30.91
CA LEU A 228 3.44 25.16 -32.21
C LEU A 228 4.01 26.58 -32.35
N LEU A 229 4.36 27.24 -31.24
CA LEU A 229 4.96 28.59 -31.25
C LEU A 229 6.49 28.53 -31.28
N GLU A 230 7.12 27.54 -30.64
CA GLU A 230 8.58 27.35 -30.75
C GLU A 230 9.00 26.78 -32.12
N GLY A 231 8.17 25.93 -32.75
CA GLY A 231 8.43 25.41 -34.09
C GLY A 231 8.28 26.43 -35.23
N LYS A 232 7.74 27.64 -34.97
CA LYS A 232 7.57 28.72 -35.95
C LYS A 232 8.60 29.85 -35.85
N HIS A 233 9.37 29.93 -34.76
CA HIS A 233 10.43 30.94 -34.60
C HIS A 233 11.85 30.40 -34.83
N GLY A 234 12.00 29.09 -35.08
CA GLY A 234 13.26 28.45 -35.47
C GLY A 234 13.35 28.13 -36.96
N LYS A 235 13.30 29.15 -37.82
CA LYS A 235 13.83 29.09 -39.21
C LYS A 235 14.39 30.44 -39.62
#